data_AF-A0A8T6NF72-F1
#
_entry.id   AF-A0A8T6NF72-F1
#
_cell.length_a   1.000
_cell.length_b   1.000
_cell.length_c   1.000
_cell.angle_alpha   90.00
_cell.angle_beta   90.00
_cell.angle_gamma   90.00
#
_symmetry.space_group_name_H-M   'P 1'
#
loop_
_entity.id
_entity.type
_entity.pdbx_description
1 polymer ?
#
loop_
_entity_poly.entity_id
_entity_poly.type
_entity_poly.pdbx_seq_one_letter_code
_entity_poly.pdbx_strand_id
1 'polypeptide(L)'
;MEFKTGGGKMEIEPHRDGSMFSHNGLVLHTGNGLWVEIDGRKYKAEAVKVGDTWWVHFMGHTLQFEVVEPGASGGEEDGNLTAPMPGKVLEVFVTEGQQVSAGDQLLIMEAMKMEHKIVADRDAVVETVHFSAGDQVTQGAELIKLSD
;
A
#
# COMPACT_ATOMS: atom_id res chain seq x y z
N MET A 1 -4.65 -0.07 -6.76
CA MET A 1 -4.22 -1.40 -7.22
C MET A 1 -2.97 -1.22 -8.08
N GLU A 2 -1.94 -2.08 -7.96
CA GLU A 2 -0.70 -1.96 -8.75
C GLU A 2 -0.71 -2.97 -9.91
N PHE A 3 -0.30 -2.52 -11.11
CA PHE A 3 -0.31 -3.27 -12.37
C PHE A 3 1.12 -3.53 -12.78
N LYS A 4 1.52 -4.79 -12.92
CA LYS A 4 2.80 -5.10 -13.54
C LYS A 4 2.57 -5.46 -14.99
N THR A 5 2.93 -4.55 -15.89
CA THR A 5 2.90 -4.80 -17.32
C THR A 5 4.30 -5.22 -17.79
N GLY A 6 4.42 -5.76 -19.01
CA GLY A 6 5.72 -6.00 -19.66
C GLY A 6 6.58 -4.72 -19.82
N GLY A 7 5.98 -3.53 -19.66
CA GLY A 7 6.66 -2.23 -19.66
C GLY A 7 6.97 -1.64 -18.28
N GLY A 8 6.69 -2.37 -17.19
CA GLY A 8 6.92 -1.89 -15.81
C GLY A 8 5.67 -1.83 -14.96
N LYS A 9 5.84 -1.34 -13.72
CA LYS A 9 4.76 -1.12 -12.75
C LYS A 9 3.96 0.13 -13.13
N MET A 10 2.64 0.02 -13.11
CA MET A 10 1.69 1.11 -13.32
C MET A 10 0.68 1.06 -12.19
N GLU A 11 0.55 2.13 -11.43
CA GLU A 11 -0.48 2.23 -10.40
C GLU A 11 -1.81 2.64 -11.07
N ILE A 12 -2.91 1.97 -10.73
CA ILE A 12 -4.23 2.43 -11.13
C ILE A 12 -5.21 2.47 -9.98
N GLU A 13 -6.08 3.48 -10.06
CA GLU A 13 -7.28 3.61 -9.26
C GLU A 13 -8.47 3.20 -10.12
N PRO A 14 -8.94 1.95 -10.04
CA PRO A 14 -10.12 1.53 -10.77
C PRO A 14 -11.37 2.09 -10.09
N HIS A 15 -12.31 2.61 -10.87
CA HIS A 15 -13.63 2.93 -10.37
C HIS A 15 -14.39 1.63 -10.14
N ARG A 16 -14.90 1.42 -8.92
CA ARG A 16 -15.73 0.27 -8.55
C ARG A 16 -17.19 0.67 -8.45
N ASP A 17 -18.04 -0.01 -9.20
CA ASP A 17 -19.50 0.07 -9.05
C ASP A 17 -20.08 -1.35 -8.96
N GLY A 18 -20.45 -1.76 -7.76
CA GLY A 18 -20.93 -3.12 -7.48
C GLY A 18 -19.93 -4.21 -7.90
N SER A 19 -20.27 -4.91 -8.98
CA SER A 19 -19.50 -6.01 -9.60
C SER A 19 -18.66 -5.58 -10.80
N MET A 20 -18.49 -4.28 -11.03
CA MET A 20 -17.73 -3.73 -12.15
C MET A 20 -16.51 -2.96 -11.64
N PHE A 21 -15.36 -3.22 -12.27
CA PHE A 21 -14.16 -2.39 -12.15
C PHE A 21 -13.83 -1.79 -13.52
N SER A 22 -13.50 -0.50 -13.59
CA SER A 22 -13.12 0.13 -14.85
C SER A 22 -11.87 1.00 -14.72
N HIS A 23 -11.00 0.95 -15.74
CA HIS A 23 -9.86 1.84 -15.89
C HIS A 23 -9.43 1.94 -17.36
N ASN A 24 -9.27 3.15 -17.89
CA ASN A 24 -8.76 3.43 -19.25
C ASN A 24 -9.34 2.51 -20.35
N GLY A 25 -10.67 2.37 -20.38
CA GLY A 25 -11.37 1.56 -21.39
C GLY A 25 -11.37 0.05 -21.15
N LEU A 26 -10.66 -0.43 -20.12
CA LEU A 26 -10.76 -1.81 -19.62
C LEU A 26 -11.87 -1.89 -18.58
N VAL A 27 -12.82 -2.81 -18.77
CA VAL A 27 -13.86 -3.11 -17.79
C VAL A 27 -13.79 -4.57 -17.38
N LEU A 28 -13.73 -4.83 -16.08
CA LEU A 28 -13.80 -6.15 -15.49
C LEU A 28 -15.16 -6.36 -14.83
N HIS A 29 -15.91 -7.35 -15.29
CA HIS A 29 -17.17 -7.76 -14.66
C HIS A 29 -16.94 -8.99 -13.78
N THR A 30 -17.15 -8.86 -12.47
CA THR A 30 -17.04 -9.94 -11.48
C THR A 30 -18.45 -10.40 -11.10
N GLY A 31 -19.09 -11.18 -11.98
CA GLY A 31 -20.44 -11.71 -11.79
C GLY A 31 -20.51 -13.18 -12.20
N ASN A 32 -21.38 -13.50 -13.16
CA ASN A 32 -21.55 -14.85 -13.71
C ASN A 32 -20.39 -15.26 -14.65
N GLY A 33 -19.17 -15.19 -14.15
CA GLY A 33 -17.90 -15.30 -14.89
C GLY A 33 -17.16 -13.98 -15.00
N LEU A 34 -15.88 -14.06 -15.36
CA LEU A 34 -15.00 -12.92 -15.55
C LEU A 34 -15.00 -12.49 -17.02
N TRP A 35 -15.22 -11.20 -17.27
CA TRP A 35 -15.25 -10.64 -18.61
C TRP A 35 -14.39 -9.39 -18.66
N VAL A 36 -13.57 -9.28 -19.70
CA VAL A 36 -12.77 -8.11 -20.03
C VAL A 36 -13.43 -7.39 -21.21
N GLU A 37 -13.80 -6.13 -21.05
CA GLU A 37 -14.26 -5.28 -22.15
C GLU A 37 -13.10 -4.42 -22.67
N ILE A 38 -12.91 -4.39 -24.00
CA ILE A 38 -11.95 -3.52 -24.70
C ILE A 38 -12.69 -2.92 -25.89
N ASP A 39 -12.70 -1.59 -25.99
CA ASP A 39 -13.37 -0.84 -27.07
C ASP A 39 -14.84 -1.30 -27.30
N GLY A 40 -15.57 -1.58 -26.21
CA GLY A 40 -16.97 -2.02 -26.26
C GLY A 40 -17.18 -3.50 -26.60
N ARG A 41 -16.12 -4.30 -26.74
CA ARG A 41 -16.19 -5.75 -27.00
C ARG A 41 -15.83 -6.55 -25.76
N LYS A 42 -16.67 -7.53 -25.42
CA LYS A 42 -16.48 -8.41 -24.25
C LYS A 42 -15.77 -9.69 -24.62
N TYR A 43 -14.75 -10.02 -23.85
CA TYR A 43 -13.96 -11.23 -23.95
C TYR A 43 -14.06 -12.01 -22.66
N LYS A 44 -14.33 -13.32 -22.77
CA LYS A 44 -14.33 -14.18 -21.60
C LYS A 44 -12.90 -14.30 -21.09
N ALA A 45 -12.75 -14.15 -19.78
CA ALA A 45 -11.49 -14.31 -19.10
C ALA A 45 -11.57 -15.43 -18.08
N GLU A 46 -10.44 -16.07 -17.83
CA GLU A 46 -10.25 -17.01 -16.73
C GLU A 46 -9.30 -16.38 -15.74
N ALA A 47 -9.56 -16.54 -14.44
CA ALA A 47 -8.65 -16.00 -13.45
C ALA A 47 -8.39 -16.98 -12.32
N VAL A 48 -7.15 -16.97 -11.85
CA VAL A 48 -6.70 -17.72 -10.68
C VAL A 48 -6.01 -16.79 -9.72
N LYS A 49 -6.37 -16.87 -8.44
CA LYS A 49 -5.68 -16.17 -7.35
C LYS A 49 -4.56 -17.05 -6.81
N VAL A 50 -3.35 -16.51 -6.71
CA VAL A 50 -2.17 -17.14 -6.10
C VAL A 50 -1.54 -16.12 -5.14
N GLY A 51 -1.65 -16.36 -3.83
CA GLY A 51 -1.33 -15.33 -2.83
C GLY A 51 -2.23 -14.10 -3.01
N ASP A 52 -1.65 -12.89 -2.98
CA ASP A 52 -2.38 -11.62 -3.22
C ASP A 52 -2.44 -11.21 -4.70
N THR A 53 -1.92 -12.06 -5.56
CA THR A 53 -1.91 -11.85 -7.00
C THR A 53 -3.06 -12.60 -7.67
N TRP A 54 -3.82 -11.90 -8.50
CA TRP A 54 -4.71 -12.47 -9.50
C TRP A 54 -4.01 -12.59 -10.84
N TRP A 55 -4.10 -13.75 -11.46
CA TRP A 55 -3.67 -14.00 -12.83
C TRP A 55 -4.92 -14.10 -13.69
N VAL A 56 -5.08 -13.22 -14.67
CA VAL A 56 -6.22 -13.24 -15.60
C VAL A 56 -5.73 -13.56 -16.99
N HIS A 57 -6.30 -14.61 -17.58
CA HIS A 57 -6.03 -15.03 -18.94
C HIS A 57 -7.21 -14.68 -19.85
N PHE A 58 -6.94 -14.04 -20.98
CA PHE A 58 -7.93 -13.80 -22.03
C PHE A 58 -7.22 -13.65 -23.38
N MET A 59 -7.82 -14.19 -24.45
CA MET A 59 -7.29 -14.12 -25.83
C MET A 59 -5.80 -14.53 -25.99
N GLY A 60 -5.29 -15.45 -25.18
CA GLY A 60 -3.88 -15.85 -25.22
C GLY A 60 -2.91 -14.91 -24.48
N HIS A 61 -3.43 -13.85 -23.86
CA HIS A 61 -2.68 -12.94 -23.00
C HIS A 61 -2.90 -13.27 -21.53
N THR A 62 -1.87 -13.11 -20.72
CA THR A 62 -1.94 -13.24 -19.26
C THR A 62 -1.59 -11.90 -18.63
N LEU A 63 -2.53 -11.37 -17.84
CA LEU A 63 -2.35 -10.19 -17.02
C LEU A 63 -2.21 -10.60 -15.55
N GLN A 64 -1.35 -9.88 -14.83
CA GLN A 64 -1.16 -10.04 -13.40
C GLN A 64 -1.73 -8.80 -12.69
N PHE A 65 -2.58 -9.01 -11.70
CA PHE A 65 -3.17 -7.97 -10.86
C PHE A 65 -2.77 -8.23 -9.43
N GLU A 66 -2.17 -7.24 -8.79
CA GLU A 66 -1.95 -7.27 -7.35
C GLU A 66 -2.94 -6.33 -6.70
N VAL A 67 -3.85 -6.88 -5.89
CA VAL A 67 -4.77 -6.06 -5.11
C VAL A 67 -4.02 -5.65 -3.86
N VAL A 68 -3.36 -4.50 -3.93
CA VAL A 68 -2.90 -3.80 -2.73
C VAL A 68 -4.13 -3.12 -2.14
N GLU A 69 -4.76 -3.75 -1.15
CA GLU A 69 -5.71 -3.03 -0.31
C GLU A 69 -4.92 -2.04 0.54
N PRO A 70 -5.34 -0.77 0.65
CA PRO A 70 -4.78 0.11 1.66
C PRO A 70 -5.09 -0.52 3.03
N GLY A 71 -4.07 -1.12 3.65
CA GLY A 71 -4.18 -1.86 4.91
C GLY A 71 -3.89 -3.37 4.85
N ALA A 72 -3.65 -3.98 3.68
CA ALA A 72 -3.26 -5.39 3.57
C ALA A 72 -1.74 -5.57 3.39
N SER A 73 -0.94 -4.85 4.18
CA SER A 73 0.35 -5.38 4.61
C SER A 73 0.06 -6.36 5.75
N GLY A 74 0.45 -7.63 5.58
CA GLY A 74 0.26 -8.65 6.60
C GLY A 74 0.74 -8.18 7.98
N GLY A 75 -0.12 -8.35 8.97
CA GLY A 75 0.10 -7.98 10.36
C GLY A 75 -0.97 -7.00 10.82
N GLU A 76 -1.94 -7.50 11.59
CA GLU A 76 -2.64 -6.67 12.56
C GLU A 76 -1.57 -6.03 13.47
N GLU A 77 -1.16 -4.82 13.14
CA GLU A 77 -0.73 -3.83 14.13
C GLU A 77 -1.37 -2.50 13.75
N ASP A 78 -2.67 -2.44 14.03
CA ASP A 78 -3.41 -1.20 14.31
C ASP A 78 -2.47 -0.25 15.09
N GLY A 79 -2.02 0.84 14.47
CA GLY A 79 -1.31 1.93 15.15
C GLY A 79 0.14 1.72 15.57
N ASN A 80 0.84 0.64 15.18
CA ASN A 80 2.27 0.57 15.45
C ASN A 80 3.05 1.37 14.42
N LEU A 81 3.60 2.50 14.86
CA LEU A 81 4.59 3.28 14.12
C LEU A 81 5.92 2.51 14.11
N THR A 82 5.93 1.31 13.54
CA THR A 82 7.09 0.44 13.37
C THR A 82 7.74 0.66 12.01
N ALA A 83 9.02 0.31 11.88
CA ALA A 83 9.76 0.43 10.64
C ALA A 83 9.30 -0.65 9.63
N PRO A 84 8.72 -0.28 8.48
CA PRO A 84 8.21 -1.26 7.51
C PRO A 84 9.34 -2.07 6.84
N MET A 85 10.55 -1.53 6.82
CA MET A 85 11.74 -2.09 6.18
C MET A 85 13.00 -1.59 6.89
N PRO A 86 14.13 -2.32 6.82
CA PRO A 86 15.37 -1.86 7.41
C PRO A 86 15.86 -0.58 6.73
N GLY A 87 16.36 0.37 7.51
CA GLY A 87 16.75 1.67 7.00
C GLY A 87 17.47 2.52 8.02
N LYS A 88 17.62 3.81 7.70
CA LYS A 88 18.27 4.81 8.56
C LYS A 88 17.30 5.95 8.84
N VAL A 89 17.15 6.35 10.10
CA VAL A 89 16.40 7.57 10.44
C VAL A 89 17.18 8.78 9.92
N LEU A 90 16.54 9.60 9.09
CA LEU A 90 17.12 10.84 8.59
C LEU A 90 16.83 12.00 9.53
N GLU A 91 15.59 12.11 9.99
CA GLU A 91 15.13 13.23 10.81
C GLU A 91 13.92 12.83 11.65
N VAL A 92 13.79 13.41 12.84
CA VAL A 92 12.64 13.23 13.74
C VAL A 92 12.05 14.61 14.02
N PHE A 93 10.74 14.76 13.81
CA PHE A 93 10.02 16.04 13.86
C PHE A 93 9.25 16.25 15.16
N VAL A 94 9.21 15.24 16.02
CA VAL A 94 8.42 15.25 17.26
C VAL A 94 9.24 14.90 18.49
N THR A 95 8.75 15.33 19.65
CA THR A 95 9.33 15.00 20.96
C THR A 95 8.32 14.31 21.86
N GLU A 96 8.80 13.54 22.84
CA GLU A 96 7.94 12.96 23.88
C GLU A 96 7.10 14.03 24.59
N GLY A 97 5.82 13.72 24.84
CA GLY A 97 4.81 14.61 25.38
C GLY A 97 4.18 15.58 24.37
N GLN A 98 4.62 15.59 23.10
CA GLN A 98 4.04 16.45 22.07
C GLN A 98 2.67 15.91 21.61
N GLN A 99 1.69 16.81 21.47
CA GLN A 99 0.41 16.50 20.84
C GLN A 99 0.55 16.59 19.32
N VAL A 100 0.03 15.59 18.61
CA VAL A 100 0.06 15.47 17.15
C VAL A 100 -1.34 15.21 16.63
N SER A 101 -1.61 15.64 15.40
CA SER A 101 -2.85 15.38 14.69
C SER A 101 -2.67 14.30 13.63
N ALA A 102 -3.77 13.65 13.23
CA ALA A 102 -3.76 12.70 12.12
C ALA A 102 -3.14 13.33 10.86
N GLY A 103 -2.14 12.65 10.28
CA GLY A 103 -1.38 13.11 9.12
C GLY A 103 -0.16 13.96 9.45
N ASP A 104 0.07 14.34 10.71
CA ASP A 104 1.29 15.05 11.11
C ASP A 104 2.51 14.17 10.88
N GLN A 105 3.56 14.76 10.33
CA GLN A 105 4.81 14.07 10.06
C GLN A 105 5.59 13.87 11.36
N LEU A 106 5.96 12.63 11.64
CA LEU A 106 6.64 12.25 12.88
C LEU A 106 8.14 12.09 12.67
N LEU A 107 8.55 11.37 11.62
CA LEU A 107 9.95 11.20 11.23
C LEU A 107 10.08 10.87 9.74
N ILE A 108 11.30 10.98 9.22
CA ILE A 108 11.69 10.47 7.90
C ILE A 108 12.79 9.44 8.07
N MET A 109 12.69 8.35 7.32
CA MET A 109 13.74 7.34 7.19
C MET A 109 14.15 7.13 5.73
N GLU A 110 15.41 6.80 5.49
CA GLU A 110 15.92 6.31 4.21
C GLU A 110 15.94 4.78 4.22
N ALA A 111 15.33 4.17 3.22
CA ALA A 111 15.44 2.75 2.98
C ALA A 111 15.37 2.49 1.47
N MET A 112 16.16 1.52 0.98
CA MET A 112 16.27 1.21 -0.45
C MET A 112 16.58 2.43 -1.36
N LYS A 113 17.35 3.41 -0.85
CA LYS A 113 17.67 4.70 -1.51
C LYS A 113 16.48 5.62 -1.73
N MET A 114 15.39 5.40 -1.01
CA MET A 114 14.20 6.24 -1.03
C MET A 114 13.90 6.74 0.39
N GLU A 115 13.32 7.94 0.45
CA GLU A 115 12.83 8.51 1.69
C GLU A 115 11.40 8.04 1.95
N HIS A 116 11.14 7.63 3.18
CA HIS A 116 9.84 7.20 3.67
C HIS A 116 9.43 8.10 4.82
N LYS A 117 8.28 8.74 4.67
CA LYS A 117 7.67 9.58 5.72
C LYS A 117 6.80 8.70 6.60
N ILE A 118 7.01 8.80 7.90
CA ILE A 118 6.11 8.21 8.90
C ILE A 118 5.24 9.34 9.46
N VAL A 119 3.93 9.13 9.43
CA VAL A 119 2.93 10.11 9.86
C VAL A 119 2.05 9.52 10.96
N ALA A 120 1.46 10.37 11.79
CA ALA A 120 0.45 9.95 12.76
C ALA A 120 -0.81 9.48 12.04
N ASP A 121 -1.38 8.36 12.49
CA ASP A 121 -2.63 7.80 11.98
C ASP A 121 -3.88 8.43 12.63
N ARG A 122 -3.70 9.06 13.79
CA ARG A 122 -4.76 9.70 14.58
C ARG A 122 -4.23 10.88 15.40
N ASP A 123 -5.16 11.65 15.96
CA ASP A 123 -4.83 12.63 17.00
C ASP A 123 -4.38 11.89 18.26
N ALA A 124 -3.21 12.26 18.80
CA ALA A 124 -2.57 11.54 19.90
C ALA A 124 -1.51 12.39 20.61
N VAL A 125 -0.97 11.85 21.71
CA VAL A 125 0.25 12.36 22.36
C VAL A 125 1.40 11.40 22.11
N VAL A 126 2.58 11.93 21.77
CA VAL A 126 3.81 11.15 21.62
C VAL A 126 4.25 10.65 22.99
N GLU A 127 4.13 9.35 23.24
CA GLU A 127 4.55 8.73 24.51
C GLU A 127 6.06 8.51 24.54
N THR A 128 6.64 8.00 23.45
CA THR A 128 8.06 7.64 23.40
C THR A 128 8.60 7.77 21.98
N VAL A 129 9.86 8.20 21.85
CA VAL A 129 10.60 8.21 20.57
C VAL A 129 11.86 7.34 20.72
N HIS A 130 11.90 6.21 20.02
CA HIS A 130 12.94 5.19 20.22
C HIS A 130 14.25 5.44 19.49
N PHE A 131 14.23 6.29 18.46
CA PHE A 131 15.38 6.50 17.57
C PHE A 131 15.63 7.99 17.31
N SER A 132 16.90 8.32 17.07
CA SER A 132 17.35 9.65 16.69
C SER A 132 17.80 9.69 15.22
N ALA A 133 17.87 10.91 14.67
CA ALA A 133 18.45 11.14 13.36
C ALA A 133 19.86 10.54 13.28
N GLY A 134 20.09 9.68 12.29
CA GLY A 134 21.35 8.96 12.11
C GLY A 134 21.27 7.46 12.42
N ASP A 135 20.30 7.03 13.23
CA ASP A 135 20.23 5.66 13.72
C ASP A 135 19.83 4.65 12.64
N GLN A 136 20.37 3.44 12.75
CA GLN A 136 19.97 2.30 11.93
C GLN A 136 18.79 1.59 12.58
N VAL A 137 17.81 1.22 11.76
CA VAL A 137 16.57 0.60 12.19
C VAL A 137 16.35 -0.70 11.42
N THR A 138 15.96 -1.74 12.14
CA THR A 138 15.58 -3.03 11.54
C THR A 138 14.09 -3.04 11.23
N GLN A 139 13.68 -3.90 10.29
CA GLN A 139 12.26 -4.13 10.02
C GLN A 139 11.50 -4.52 11.30
N GLY A 140 10.31 -3.96 11.46
CA GLY A 140 9.42 -4.20 12.60
C GLY A 140 9.83 -3.51 13.90
N ALA A 141 10.92 -2.73 13.91
CA ALA A 141 11.29 -1.98 15.12
C ALA A 141 10.30 -0.84 15.37
N GLU A 142 9.78 -0.73 16.60
CA GLU A 142 8.91 0.36 17.04
C GLU A 142 9.67 1.68 17.02
N LEU A 143 9.22 2.63 16.20
CA LEU A 143 9.90 3.92 16.04
C LEU A 143 9.41 4.93 17.07
N ILE A 144 8.09 5.05 17.19
CA ILE A 144 7.40 5.99 18.06
C ILE A 144 6.21 5.28 18.68
N LYS A 145 5.93 5.59 19.94
CA LYS A 145 4.72 5.13 20.62
C LYS A 145 3.78 6.31 20.82
N LEU A 146 2.50 6.14 20.47
CA LEU A 146 1.45 7.13 20.68
C LEU A 146 0.47 6.68 21.77
N SER A 147 0.03 7.61 22.61
CA SER A 147 -1.07 7.43 23.56
C SER A 147 -2.28 8.26 23.15
N ASP A 148 -3.46 7.85 23.61
CA ASP A 148 -4.66 8.71 23.56
C ASP A 148 -4.47 10.05 24.30
#